data_AF-A0AAD5DRY1-F1
#
_entry.id   AF-A0AAD5DRY1-F1
#
_cell.length_a   1.000
_cell.length_b   1.000
_cell.length_c   1.000
_cell.angle_alpha   90.00
_cell.angle_beta   90.00
_cell.angle_gamma   90.00
#
_symmetry.space_group_name_H-M   'P 1'
#
loop_
_entity.id
_entity.type
_entity.pdbx_description
1 polymer ?
#
loop_
_entity_poly.entity_id
_entity_poly.type
_entity_poly.pdbx_seq_one_letter_code
_entity_poly.pdbx_strand_id
1 'polypeptide(L)'
;MNPGLSDEHRQSLIWLAQHQGRTGLLLLARRAWETAEGAAAEQADWQLRFDRGDEEEAEHEALAAVQAYEAQPGEQETAALRAARDRFVEAHQRVAAAEQAHQQADQAWEAAEETRRARRTERDMMPGK
;
A
#
# COMPACT_ATOMS: atom_id res chain seq x y z
N MET A 1 -7.51 -16.04 15.04
CA MET A 1 -6.54 -14.91 14.98
C MET A 1 -5.75 -15.08 13.70
N ASN A 2 -5.70 -14.05 12.86
CA ASN A 2 -5.05 -14.12 11.55
C ASN A 2 -3.55 -13.79 11.73
N PRO A 3 -2.61 -14.70 11.40
CA PRO A 3 -1.19 -14.55 11.74
C PRO A 3 -0.40 -13.61 10.82
N GLY A 4 -1.05 -12.89 9.91
CA GLY A 4 -0.38 -12.15 8.83
C GLY A 4 0.17 -10.76 9.15
N LEU A 5 -0.15 -10.16 10.31
CA LEU A 5 0.29 -8.79 10.66
C LEU A 5 0.89 -8.74 12.07
N SER A 6 2.11 -8.20 12.17
CA SER A 6 2.83 -8.03 13.45
C SER A 6 2.10 -7.08 14.40
N ASP A 7 2.28 -7.27 15.70
CA ASP A 7 1.68 -6.41 16.75
C ASP A 7 2.03 -4.92 16.58
N GLU A 8 3.14 -4.62 15.93
CA GLU A 8 3.57 -3.25 15.58
C GLU A 8 2.57 -2.54 14.66
N HIS A 9 2.08 -3.20 13.61
CA HIS A 9 1.09 -2.62 12.70
C HIS A 9 -0.24 -2.32 13.40
N ARG A 10 -0.59 -3.17 14.37
CA ARG A 10 -1.79 -2.98 15.20
C ARG A 10 -1.69 -1.73 16.07
N GLN A 11 -0.53 -1.45 16.66
CA GLN A 11 -0.33 -0.29 17.52
C GLN A 11 -0.32 1.02 16.73
N SER A 12 0.31 1.04 15.57
CA SER A 12 0.36 2.24 14.71
C SER A 12 -1.03 2.71 14.25
N LEU A 13 -1.94 1.78 13.95
CA LEU A 13 -3.30 2.11 13.49
C LEU A 13 -4.23 2.53 14.64
N ILE A 14 -4.02 2.00 15.86
CA ILE A 14 -4.69 2.50 17.06
C ILE A 14 -4.28 3.94 17.34
N TRP A 15 -2.99 4.25 17.23
CA TRP A 15 -2.45 5.58 17.45
C TRP A 15 -2.99 6.61 16.43
N LEU A 16 -2.94 6.27 15.13
CA LEU A 16 -3.39 7.14 14.04
C LEU A 16 -4.85 7.59 14.20
N ALA A 17 -5.69 6.68 14.66
CA ALA A 17 -7.11 6.96 14.72
C ALA A 17 -7.59 7.53 16.06
N GLN A 18 -6.82 7.38 17.13
CA GLN A 18 -6.98 8.19 18.34
C GLN A 18 -6.65 9.66 18.07
N HIS A 19 -5.65 9.95 17.23
CA HIS A 19 -5.20 11.32 16.98
C HIS A 19 -6.01 12.10 15.93
N GLN A 20 -6.68 11.43 14.98
CA GLN A 20 -7.48 12.11 13.95
C GLN A 20 -8.99 12.20 14.24
N GLY A 21 -9.45 11.72 15.40
CA GLY A 21 -10.88 11.80 15.78
C GLY A 21 -11.82 10.99 14.86
N ARG A 22 -11.29 10.00 14.14
CA ARG A 22 -11.97 9.24 13.08
C ARG A 22 -12.35 7.82 13.55
N THR A 23 -13.04 7.73 14.69
CA THR A 23 -13.47 6.45 15.29
C THR A 23 -14.34 5.59 14.35
N GLY A 24 -15.08 6.21 13.42
CA GLY A 24 -15.83 5.51 12.37
C GLY A 24 -14.95 4.82 11.31
N LEU A 25 -13.81 5.43 10.95
CA LEU A 25 -12.82 4.81 10.06
C LEU A 25 -12.05 3.69 10.78
N LEU A 26 -11.84 3.79 12.10
CA LEU A 26 -11.30 2.69 12.91
C LEU A 26 -12.20 1.46 12.89
N LEU A 27 -13.51 1.63 12.98
CA LEU A 27 -14.45 0.51 13.00
C LEU A 27 -14.57 -0.13 11.61
N LEU A 28 -14.46 0.67 10.54
CA LEU A 28 -14.42 0.16 9.16
C LEU A 28 -13.08 -0.53 8.85
N ALA A 29 -11.96 0.07 9.24
CA ALA A 29 -10.62 -0.53 9.16
C ALA A 29 -10.56 -1.82 10.00
N ARG A 30 -11.00 -1.79 11.26
CA ARG A 30 -11.09 -2.96 12.15
C ARG A 30 -11.98 -4.07 11.59
N ARG A 31 -13.07 -3.73 10.89
CA ARG A 31 -13.98 -4.71 10.27
C ARG A 31 -13.45 -5.26 8.95
N ALA A 32 -12.69 -4.47 8.19
CA ALA A 32 -11.87 -4.98 7.09
C ALA A 32 -10.80 -5.95 7.63
N TRP A 33 -10.18 -5.61 8.76
CA TRP A 33 -9.12 -6.38 9.42
C TRP A 33 -9.52 -7.74 10.01
N GLU A 34 -10.79 -7.94 10.32
CA GLU A 34 -11.29 -9.24 10.80
C GLU A 34 -11.31 -10.31 9.71
N THR A 35 -11.10 -9.91 8.45
CA THR A 35 -11.11 -10.80 7.28
C THR A 35 -9.73 -10.87 6.64
N ALA A 36 -9.40 -12.02 6.04
CA ALA A 36 -8.11 -12.20 5.37
C ALA A 36 -7.98 -11.24 4.18
N GLU A 37 -9.09 -10.98 3.49
CA GLU A 37 -9.16 -10.12 2.32
C GLU A 37 -8.95 -8.65 2.68
N GLY A 38 -9.52 -8.15 3.78
CA GLY A 38 -9.31 -6.77 4.20
C GLY A 38 -7.93 -6.53 4.81
N ALA A 39 -7.36 -7.52 5.50
CA ALA A 39 -5.96 -7.45 5.93
C ALA A 39 -4.98 -7.41 4.74
N ALA A 40 -5.27 -8.17 3.68
CA ALA A 40 -4.47 -8.15 2.45
C ALA A 40 -4.58 -6.80 1.72
N ALA A 41 -5.77 -6.19 1.67
CA ALA A 41 -5.98 -4.88 1.07
C ALA A 41 -5.22 -3.77 1.82
N GLU A 42 -5.28 -3.74 3.16
CA GLU A 42 -4.48 -2.81 3.95
C GLU A 42 -2.97 -3.02 3.76
N GLN A 43 -2.51 -4.27 3.74
CA GLN A 43 -1.09 -4.56 3.51
C GLN A 43 -0.63 -4.05 2.13
N ALA A 44 -1.44 -4.24 1.09
CA ALA A 44 -1.14 -3.77 -0.25
C ALA A 44 -1.12 -2.23 -0.34
N ASP A 45 -2.04 -1.53 0.33
CA ASP A 45 -2.04 -0.06 0.43
C ASP A 45 -0.79 0.46 1.16
N TRP A 46 -0.39 -0.17 2.26
CA TRP A 46 0.86 0.19 2.96
C TRP A 46 2.10 -0.02 2.10
N GLN A 47 2.19 -1.16 1.41
CA GLN A 47 3.30 -1.47 0.52
C GLN A 47 3.39 -0.44 -0.62
N LEU A 48 2.26 -0.07 -1.22
CA LEU A 48 2.22 0.94 -2.28
C LEU A 48 2.72 2.31 -1.80
N ARG A 49 2.33 2.74 -0.59
CA ARG A 49 2.82 4.01 -0.03
C ARG A 49 4.32 3.98 0.25
N PHE A 50 4.82 2.86 0.76
CA PHE A 50 6.24 2.66 0.99
C PHE A 50 7.03 2.70 -0.32
N ASP A 51 6.61 1.94 -1.34
CA ASP A 51 7.29 1.91 -2.63
C ASP A 51 7.23 3.27 -3.35
N ARG A 52 6.15 4.06 -3.20
CA ARG A 52 6.10 5.43 -3.73
C ARG A 52 7.07 6.38 -3.03
N GLY A 53 7.26 6.23 -1.72
CA GLY A 53 8.26 7.01 -0.99
C GLY A 53 9.69 6.69 -1.47
N ASP A 54 9.97 5.42 -1.74
CA ASP A 54 11.25 4.99 -2.31
C ASP A 54 11.45 5.48 -3.75
N GLU A 55 10.40 5.49 -4.57
CA GLU A 55 10.43 6.08 -5.91
C GLU A 55 10.73 7.58 -5.88
N GLU A 56 10.11 8.33 -4.96
CA GLU A 56 10.40 9.76 -4.77
C GLU A 56 11.87 9.98 -4.37
N GLU A 57 12.41 9.17 -3.46
CA GLU A 57 13.83 9.22 -3.09
C GLU A 57 14.75 8.91 -4.29
N ALA A 58 14.42 7.89 -5.08
CA ALA A 58 15.17 7.53 -6.28
C ALA A 58 15.09 8.62 -7.38
N GLU A 59 13.96 9.33 -7.50
CA GLU A 59 13.81 10.48 -8.38
C GLU A 59 14.74 11.62 -7.95
N HIS A 60 14.78 11.93 -6.65
CA HIS A 60 15.69 12.94 -6.11
C HIS A 60 17.16 12.58 -6.36
N GLU A 61 17.56 11.32 -6.17
CA GLU A 61 18.91 10.83 -6.49
C GLU A 61 19.24 10.97 -7.98
N ALA A 62 18.30 10.61 -8.86
CA ALA A 62 18.47 10.74 -10.31
C ALA A 62 18.64 12.21 -10.73
N LEU A 63 17.82 13.12 -10.17
CA LEU A 63 17.93 14.55 -10.41
C LEU A 63 19.28 15.12 -9.93
N ALA A 64 19.73 14.70 -8.74
CA ALA A 64 21.03 15.10 -8.20
C ALA A 64 22.19 14.61 -9.09
N ALA A 65 22.11 13.38 -9.60
CA ALA A 65 23.12 12.82 -10.50
C ALA A 65 23.16 13.55 -11.86
N VAL A 66 22.00 13.95 -12.40
CA VAL A 66 21.92 14.78 -13.62
C VAL A 66 22.61 16.12 -13.38
N GLN A 67 22.30 16.81 -12.28
CA GLN A 67 22.91 18.10 -11.95
C GLN A 67 24.43 18.00 -11.78
N ALA A 68 24.91 16.94 -11.12
CA ALA A 68 26.33 16.70 -10.96
C ALA A 68 27.04 16.49 -12.31
N TYR A 69 26.43 15.70 -13.20
CA TYR A 69 26.94 15.48 -14.55
C TYR A 69 26.95 16.77 -15.40
N GLU A 70 25.89 17.58 -15.32
CA GLU A 70 25.81 18.86 -16.03
C GLU A 70 26.86 19.86 -15.53
N ALA A 71 27.14 19.88 -14.23
CA ALA A 71 28.15 20.76 -13.64
C ALA A 71 29.58 20.37 -14.07
N GLN A 72 29.87 19.07 -14.11
CA GLN A 72 31.19 18.57 -14.50
C GLN A 72 31.06 17.21 -15.19
N PRO A 73 30.99 17.17 -16.53
CA PRO A 73 30.86 15.91 -17.23
C PRO A 73 32.16 15.10 -17.14
N GLY A 74 32.06 13.86 -16.67
CA GLY A 74 33.17 12.94 -16.53
C GLY A 74 32.73 11.47 -16.49
N GLU A 75 33.68 10.54 -16.58
CA GLU A 75 33.40 9.11 -16.59
C GLU A 75 32.77 8.62 -15.27
N GLN A 76 33.21 9.18 -14.14
CA GLN A 76 32.67 8.85 -12.81
C GLN A 76 31.21 9.33 -12.68
N GLU A 77 30.91 10.53 -13.17
CA GLU A 77 29.58 11.12 -13.18
C GLU A 77 28.65 10.37 -14.15
N THR A 78 29.18 9.88 -15.28
CA THR A 78 28.44 9.01 -16.21
C THR A 78 28.10 7.65 -15.59
N ALA A 79 28.97 7.11 -14.72
CA ALA A 79 28.68 5.89 -13.97
C ALA A 79 27.62 6.14 -12.88
N ALA A 80 27.75 7.25 -12.13
CA ALA A 80 26.77 7.66 -11.14
C ALA A 80 25.38 7.92 -11.75
N LEU A 81 25.32 8.60 -12.89
CA LEU A 81 24.08 8.86 -13.62
C LEU A 81 23.40 7.55 -14.08
N ARG A 82 24.18 6.57 -14.55
CA ARG A 82 23.63 5.26 -14.93
C ARG A 82 23.09 4.51 -13.71
N ALA A 83 23.83 4.51 -12.60
CA ALA A 83 23.38 3.87 -11.37
C ALA A 83 22.08 4.51 -10.84
N ALA A 84 22.00 5.84 -10.82
CA ALA A 84 20.81 6.55 -10.38
C ALA A 84 19.61 6.31 -11.30
N ARG A 85 19.83 6.25 -12.62
CA ARG A 85 18.79 5.87 -13.59
C ARG A 85 18.29 4.45 -13.35
N ASP A 86 19.19 3.49 -13.21
CA ASP A 86 18.82 2.08 -13.04
C ASP A 86 18.05 1.89 -11.73
N ARG A 87 18.45 2.60 -10.66
CA ARG A 87 17.75 2.65 -9.38
C ARG A 87 16.34 3.24 -9.50
N PHE A 88 16.19 4.37 -10.21
CA PHE A 88 14.88 4.99 -10.46
C PHE A 88 13.95 4.06 -11.25
N VAL A 89 14.47 3.40 -12.30
CA VAL A 89 13.69 2.43 -13.09
C VAL A 89 13.23 1.25 -12.22
N GLU A 90 14.09 0.74 -11.34
CA GLU A 90 13.73 -0.33 -10.40
C GLU A 90 12.63 0.13 -9.42
N ALA A 91 12.76 1.33 -8.83
CA ALA A 91 11.76 1.87 -7.92
C ALA A 91 10.39 2.05 -8.63
N HIS A 92 10.39 2.60 -9.85
CA HIS A 92 9.19 2.74 -10.66
C HIS A 92 8.51 1.40 -10.96
N GLN A 93 9.30 0.36 -11.28
CA GLN A 93 8.77 -1.00 -11.51
C GLN A 93 8.14 -1.60 -10.25
N ARG A 94 8.71 -1.33 -9.06
CA ARG A 94 8.12 -1.77 -7.79
C ARG A 94 6.81 -1.08 -7.50
N VAL A 95 6.71 0.22 -7.74
CA VAL A 95 5.44 0.97 -7.61
C VAL A 95 4.39 0.39 -8.54
N ALA A 96 4.71 0.16 -9.82
CA ALA A 96 3.76 -0.44 -10.75
C ALA A 96 3.26 -1.83 -10.28
N ALA A 97 4.15 -2.66 -9.73
CA ALA A 97 3.78 -3.95 -9.16
C ALA A 97 2.90 -3.82 -7.90
N ALA A 98 3.23 -2.88 -7.01
CA ALA A 98 2.46 -2.59 -5.80
C ALA A 98 1.06 -2.03 -6.13
N GLU A 99 0.94 -1.20 -7.17
CA GLU A 99 -0.35 -0.70 -7.67
C GLU A 99 -1.22 -1.85 -8.18
N GLN A 100 -0.64 -2.77 -8.95
CA GLN A 100 -1.36 -3.95 -9.43
C GLN A 100 -1.83 -4.84 -8.26
N ALA A 101 -0.97 -5.04 -7.24
CA ALA A 101 -1.31 -5.82 -6.05
C ALA A 101 -2.42 -5.15 -5.23
N HIS A 102 -2.38 -3.83 -5.08
CA HIS A 102 -3.42 -3.06 -4.40
C HIS A 102 -4.78 -3.19 -5.11
N GLN A 103 -4.81 -3.03 -6.43
CA GLN A 103 -6.05 -3.22 -7.21
C GLN A 103 -6.64 -4.62 -7.07
N GLN A 104 -5.79 -5.66 -7.07
CA GLN A 104 -6.25 -7.05 -6.88
C GLN A 104 -6.82 -7.28 -5.48
N ALA A 105 -6.17 -6.71 -4.45
CA ALA A 105 -6.62 -6.84 -3.07
C ALA A 105 -7.95 -6.12 -2.83
N ASP A 106 -8.13 -4.93 -3.43
CA ASP A 106 -9.38 -4.18 -3.38
C ASP A 106 -10.52 -4.96 -4.04
N GLN A 107 -10.31 -5.50 -5.24
CA GLN A 107 -11.32 -6.33 -5.93
C GLN A 107 -11.71 -7.57 -5.11
N ALA A 108 -10.73 -8.24 -4.50
CA ALA A 108 -10.97 -9.41 -3.66
C ALA A 108 -11.81 -9.02 -2.42
N TRP A 109 -11.52 -7.88 -1.81
CA TRP A 109 -12.27 -7.37 -0.67
C TRP A 109 -13.70 -6.98 -1.05
N GLU A 110 -13.90 -6.28 -2.15
CA GLU A 110 -15.23 -5.90 -2.66
C GLU A 110 -16.10 -7.12 -2.95
N ALA A 111 -15.56 -8.14 -3.61
CA ALA A 111 -16.27 -9.40 -3.88
C ALA A 111 -16.64 -10.15 -2.59
N ALA A 112 -15.75 -10.15 -1.59
CA ALA A 112 -16.03 -10.74 -0.29
C ALA A 112 -17.13 -9.98 0.46
N GLU A 113 -17.14 -8.65 0.39
CA GLU A 113 -18.18 -7.78 0.95
C GLU A 113 -19.54 -8.01 0.28
N GLU A 114 -19.58 -8.10 -1.05
CA GLU A 114 -20.81 -8.39 -1.79
C GLU A 114 -21.41 -9.73 -1.36
N THR A 115 -20.57 -10.77 -1.24
CA THR A 115 -20.99 -12.09 -0.75
C THR A 115 -21.59 -12.02 0.65
N ARG A 116 -21.01 -11.24 1.56
CA ARG A 116 -21.55 -11.04 2.92
C ARG A 116 -22.89 -10.32 2.89
N ARG A 117 -23.04 -9.31 2.04
CA ARG A 117 -24.30 -8.56 1.86
C ARG A 117 -25.40 -9.49 1.35
N ALA A 118 -25.12 -10.29 0.32
CA ALA A 118 -26.08 -11.27 -0.21
C ALA A 118 -26.59 -12.23 0.87
N ARG A 119 -25.67 -12.84 1.64
CA ARG A 119 -26.03 -13.75 2.75
C ARG A 119 -26.88 -13.08 3.82
N ARG A 120 -26.61 -11.81 4.14
CA ARG A 120 -27.41 -11.05 5.12
C ARG A 120 -28.83 -10.81 4.58
N THR A 121 -28.95 -10.38 3.32
CA THR A 121 -30.26 -10.17 2.69
C THR A 121 -31.09 -11.44 2.65
N GLU A 122 -30.49 -12.59 2.29
CA GLU A 122 -31.17 -13.89 2.31
C GLU A 122 -31.68 -14.27 3.71
N ARG A 123 -30.84 -14.07 4.74
CA ARG A 123 -31.22 -14.32 6.14
C ARG A 123 -32.37 -13.43 6.59
N ASP A 124 -32.33 -12.16 6.24
CA ASP A 124 -33.34 -11.18 6.66
C ASP A 124 -34.68 -11.40 5.91
N MET A 125 -34.66 -12.04 4.74
CA MET A 125 -35.86 -12.47 3.98
C MET A 125 -36.47 -13.81 4.45
N MET A 126 -35.86 -14.52 5.40
CA MET A 126 -36.45 -15.70 6.05
C MET A 126 -36.83 -15.41 7.51
N PRO A 127 -37.91 -14.65 7.78
CA PRO A 127 -38.38 -14.45 9.15
C PRO A 127 -39.12 -15.71 9.60
N GLY A 128 -38.41 -16.63 10.25
CA GLY A 128 -39.02 -17.77 10.95
C GLY A 128 -38.29 -19.09 10.79
N LYS A 129 -37.24 -19.30 11.60
CA LYS A 129 -36.93 -20.57 12.27
C LYS A 129 -36.31 -20.28 13.63
#